data_AF-A0A821C6S2-F1
#
_entry.id   AF-A0A821C6S2-F1
#
_cell.length_a   1.000
_cell.length_b   1.000
_cell.length_c   1.000
_cell.angle_alpha   90.00
_cell.angle_beta   90.00
_cell.angle_gamma   90.00
#
_symmetry.space_group_name_H-M   'P 1'
#
loop_
_entity.id
_entity.type
_entity.pdbx_description
1 polymer ?
#
loop_
_entity_poly.entity_id
_entity_poly.type
_entity_poly.pdbx_seq_one_letter_code
_entity_poly.pdbx_strand_id
1 'polypeptide(L)'
;MASWYRKKDPAPYEMTELIISGIIPIFLIVIGTVGNLISIIVLLNKQNRRTSTNIYLIFLCLVDTISLYQWNLSNAVYTFTDGQKQIWNRSLFICKLSQFFPFYTLHTSAMFLTFVELDRACLLRSRWYKIKIARPRVAFIICVIILLILFIVNGFLFALGFEYSTYDNSTGIIQTSVACYYSLNIELNNFFAVEYAWVSIKENT
;
A
#
# COMPACT_ATOMS: atom_id res chain seq x y z
N MET A 1 19.92 37.17 -12.28
CA MET A 1 19.46 35.77 -12.43
C MET A 1 20.26 34.91 -11.45
N ALA A 2 19.66 34.51 -10.34
CA ALA A 2 20.32 33.65 -9.36
C ALA A 2 20.20 32.20 -9.83
N SER A 3 21.32 31.61 -10.23
CA SER A 3 21.44 30.19 -10.56
C SER A 3 21.59 29.42 -9.24
N TRP A 4 20.54 28.70 -8.84
CA TRP A 4 20.57 27.83 -7.67
C TRP A 4 21.21 26.50 -8.05
N TYR A 5 22.53 26.39 -7.90
CA TYR A 5 23.21 25.10 -7.99
C TYR A 5 23.01 24.34 -6.67
N ARG A 6 22.24 23.24 -6.70
CA ARG A 6 22.04 22.37 -5.54
C ARG A 6 23.35 21.64 -5.24
N LYS A 7 24.09 22.11 -4.24
CA LYS A 7 25.28 21.45 -3.74
C LYS A 7 24.87 20.13 -3.07
N LYS A 8 25.24 18.99 -3.69
CA LYS A 8 25.11 17.65 -3.09
C LYS A 8 26.33 17.45 -2.18
N ASP A 9 26.19 17.76 -0.89
CA ASP A 9 27.23 17.44 0.10
C ASP A 9 27.04 15.98 0.57
N PRO A 10 28.02 15.06 0.38
CA PRO A 10 27.87 13.60 0.52
C PRO A 10 27.40 13.06 1.87
N ALA A 11 27.97 13.56 2.97
CA ALA A 11 27.88 12.88 4.26
C ALA A 11 26.52 13.01 5.01
N PRO A 12 25.82 14.17 5.02
CA PRO A 12 24.58 14.29 5.81
C PRO A 12 23.35 13.67 5.12
N TYR A 13 23.34 13.53 3.78
CA TYR A 13 22.18 12.93 3.10
C TYR A 13 22.12 11.41 3.27
N GLU A 14 23.27 10.71 3.28
CA GLU A 14 23.30 9.24 3.41
C GLU A 14 22.77 8.82 4.78
N MET A 15 23.18 9.53 5.84
CA MET A 15 22.68 9.28 7.19
C MET A 15 21.18 9.59 7.31
N THR A 16 20.72 10.67 6.69
CA THR A 16 19.30 11.05 6.71
C THR A 16 18.44 10.04 5.95
N GLU A 17 18.91 9.57 4.80
CA GLU A 17 18.24 8.57 3.97
C GLU A 17 18.17 7.21 4.68
N LEU A 18 19.25 6.79 5.34
CA LEU A 18 19.27 5.54 6.12
C LEU A 18 18.28 5.58 7.29
N ILE A 19 18.19 6.73 7.99
CA ILE A 19 17.25 6.89 9.10
C ILE A 19 15.80 6.87 8.59
N ILE A 20 15.49 7.66 7.55
CA ILE A 20 14.12 7.83 7.05
C ILE A 20 13.62 6.58 6.34
N SER A 21 14.46 5.93 5.53
CA SER A 21 14.05 4.80 4.69
C SER A 21 14.40 3.43 5.25
N GLY A 22 15.33 3.36 6.22
CA GLY A 22 15.70 2.11 6.89
C GLY A 22 15.10 1.99 8.30
N ILE A 23 15.47 2.89 9.21
CA ILE A 23 15.20 2.73 10.65
C ILE A 23 13.73 2.99 11.00
N ILE A 24 13.17 4.11 10.54
CA ILE A 24 11.78 4.48 10.85
C ILE A 24 10.78 3.41 10.38
N PRO A 25 10.86 2.89 9.13
CA PRO A 25 9.95 1.87 8.64
C PRO A 25 9.99 0.58 9.46
N ILE A 26 11.17 0.13 9.90
CA ILE A 26 11.30 -1.05 10.76
C ILE A 26 10.60 -0.82 12.10
N PHE A 27 10.80 0.35 12.71
CA PHE A 27 10.17 0.67 13.99
C PHE A 27 8.64 0.74 13.87
N LEU A 28 8.15 1.35 12.79
CA LEU A 28 6.72 1.38 12.46
C LEU A 28 6.16 -0.03 12.25
N ILE A 29 6.90 -0.94 11.59
CA ILE A 29 6.50 -2.35 11.46
C ILE A 29 6.32 -2.98 12.84
N VAL A 30 7.31 -2.85 13.73
CA VAL A 30 7.26 -3.48 15.05
C VAL A 30 6.11 -2.93 15.89
N ILE A 31 5.97 -1.61 15.98
CA ILE A 31 4.89 -1.00 16.78
C ILE A 31 3.53 -1.28 16.17
N GLY A 32 3.38 -1.08 14.87
CA GLY A 32 2.10 -1.25 14.17
C GLY A 32 1.61 -2.70 14.22
N THR A 33 2.51 -3.68 14.08
CA THR A 33 2.15 -5.10 14.20
C THR A 33 1.70 -5.45 15.60
N VAL A 34 2.43 -5.02 16.63
CA VAL A 34 2.06 -5.25 18.03
C VAL A 34 0.70 -4.60 18.33
N GLY A 35 0.51 -3.33 17.95
CA GLY A 35 -0.74 -2.60 18.18
C GLY A 35 -1.96 -3.24 17.49
N ASN A 36 -1.81 -3.61 16.22
CA ASN A 36 -2.90 -4.24 15.46
C ASN A 36 -3.18 -5.66 15.94
N LEU A 37 -2.16 -6.46 16.30
CA LEU A 37 -2.36 -7.81 16.84
C LEU A 37 -3.07 -7.78 18.19
N ILE A 38 -2.67 -6.88 19.10
CA ILE A 38 -3.36 -6.69 20.38
C ILE A 38 -4.83 -6.32 20.13
N SER A 39 -5.07 -5.39 19.20
CA SER A 39 -6.43 -4.96 18.84
C SER A 39 -7.27 -6.13 18.31
N ILE A 40 -6.71 -6.94 17.40
CA ILE A 40 -7.37 -8.13 16.87
C ILE A 40 -7.70 -9.13 17.99
N ILE A 41 -6.76 -9.41 18.90
CA ILE A 41 -6.97 -10.32 20.04
C ILE A 41 -8.10 -9.82 20.94
N VAL A 42 -8.10 -8.52 21.27
CA VAL A 42 -9.13 -7.91 22.12
C VAL A 42 -10.50 -7.94 21.45
N LEU A 43 -10.57 -7.67 20.14
CA LEU A 43 -11.83 -7.62 19.39
C LEU A 43 -12.39 -9.02 19.08
N LEU A 44 -11.53 -10.04 18.98
CA LEU A 44 -11.93 -11.45 18.79
C LEU A 44 -12.58 -12.06 20.03
N ASN A 45 -12.46 -11.45 21.21
CA ASN A 45 -13.12 -11.92 22.42
C ASN A 45 -14.64 -12.08 22.21
N LYS A 46 -15.21 -13.17 22.74
CA LYS A 46 -16.60 -13.60 22.51
C LYS A 46 -17.64 -12.53 22.85
N GLN A 47 -17.33 -11.66 23.80
CA GLN A 47 -18.20 -10.55 24.21
C GLN A 47 -18.15 -9.37 23.22
N ASN A 48 -16.99 -9.13 22.61
CA ASN A 48 -16.76 -8.01 21.68
C ASN A 48 -17.22 -8.31 20.25
N ARG A 49 -17.21 -9.57 19.80
CA ARG A 49 -17.73 -9.96 18.46
C ARG A 49 -19.25 -9.80 18.27
N ARG A 50 -19.96 -9.29 19.28
CA ARG A 50 -21.42 -9.11 19.24
C ARG A 50 -21.84 -7.84 18.49
N THR A 51 -20.96 -6.86 18.34
CA THR A 51 -21.25 -5.60 17.66
C THR A 51 -20.76 -5.62 16.21
N SER A 52 -21.53 -5.02 15.30
CA SER A 52 -21.12 -4.81 13.90
C SER A 52 -19.83 -4.00 13.79
N THR A 53 -19.72 -2.94 14.59
CA THR A 53 -18.55 -2.06 14.64
C THR A 53 -17.23 -2.82 14.86
N ASN A 54 -17.23 -3.79 15.79
CA ASN A 54 -16.02 -4.53 16.12
C ASN A 54 -15.56 -5.44 14.99
N ILE A 55 -16.47 -5.87 14.10
CA ILE A 55 -16.08 -6.62 12.90
C ILE A 55 -15.37 -5.72 11.90
N TYR A 56 -15.90 -4.52 11.63
CA TYR A 56 -15.22 -3.56 10.76
C TYR A 56 -13.83 -3.21 11.30
N LEU A 57 -13.68 -3.05 12.62
CA LEU A 57 -12.39 -2.80 13.26
C LEU A 57 -11.41 -3.98 13.11
N ILE A 58 -11.88 -5.23 13.17
CA ILE A 58 -11.01 -6.40 12.93
C ILE A 58 -10.49 -6.38 11.48
N PHE A 59 -11.37 -6.15 10.51
CA PHE A 59 -10.97 -6.05 9.11
C PHE A 59 -10.01 -4.89 8.86
N LEU A 60 -10.25 -3.73 9.49
CA LEU A 60 -9.36 -2.59 9.45
C LEU A 60 -7.95 -2.95 9.97
N CYS A 61 -7.85 -3.55 11.16
CA CYS A 61 -6.56 -3.97 11.72
C CYS A 61 -5.83 -4.98 10.81
N LEU A 62 -6.55 -5.90 10.16
CA LEU A 62 -5.95 -6.84 9.21
C LEU A 62 -5.37 -6.09 8.00
N VAL A 63 -6.14 -5.19 7.39
CA VAL A 63 -5.68 -4.43 6.22
C VAL A 63 -4.52 -3.50 6.59
N ASP A 64 -4.58 -2.86 7.76
CA ASP A 64 -3.49 -2.01 8.26
C ASP A 64 -2.21 -2.80 8.48
N THR A 65 -2.27 -4.03 9.03
CA THR A 65 -1.07 -4.88 9.12
C THR A 65 -0.49 -5.20 7.75
N ILE A 66 -1.32 -5.57 6.78
CA ILE A 66 -0.87 -5.89 5.42
C ILE A 66 -0.23 -4.65 4.78
N SER A 67 -0.86 -3.48 4.90
CA SER A 67 -0.34 -2.22 4.37
C SER A 67 1.02 -1.86 4.98
N LEU A 68 1.14 -2.01 6.30
CA LEU A 68 2.35 -1.74 7.05
C LEU A 68 3.52 -2.61 6.56
N TYR A 69 3.30 -3.92 6.39
CA TYR A 69 4.32 -4.81 5.85
C TYR A 69 4.67 -4.45 4.41
N GLN A 70 3.68 -4.24 3.53
CA GLN A 70 3.93 -4.01 2.11
C GLN A 70 4.76 -2.74 1.88
N TRP A 71 4.39 -1.63 2.52
CA TRP A 71 5.05 -0.34 2.33
C TRP A 71 6.44 -0.29 2.97
N ASN A 72 6.50 -0.62 4.26
CA ASN A 72 7.71 -0.43 5.05
C ASN A 72 8.77 -1.49 4.75
N LEU A 73 8.37 -2.73 4.43
CA LEU A 73 9.32 -3.76 4.03
C LEU A 73 9.94 -3.45 2.68
N SER A 74 9.17 -2.93 1.72
CA SER A 74 9.69 -2.52 0.42
C SER A 74 10.76 -1.44 0.56
N ASN A 75 10.48 -0.41 1.38
CA ASN A 75 11.41 0.68 1.62
C ASN A 75 12.68 0.23 2.37
N ALA A 76 12.52 -0.57 3.42
CA ALA A 76 13.65 -1.10 4.18
C ALA A 76 14.56 -1.97 3.30
N VAL A 77 13.98 -2.90 2.52
CA VAL A 77 14.75 -3.79 1.64
C VAL A 77 15.52 -3.02 0.56
N TYR A 78 14.95 -1.93 0.04
CA TYR A 78 15.64 -1.05 -0.89
C TYR A 78 16.88 -0.40 -0.25
N THR A 79 16.73 0.16 0.96
CA THR A 79 17.83 0.80 1.69
C THR A 79 18.92 -0.18 2.13
N PHE A 80 18.56 -1.36 2.63
CA PHE A 80 19.56 -2.35 3.10
C PHE A 80 20.29 -3.08 1.97
N THR A 81 19.77 -3.02 0.74
CA THR A 81 20.41 -3.65 -0.41
C THR A 81 21.10 -2.65 -1.34
N ASP A 82 21.27 -1.41 -0.90
CA ASP A 82 21.97 -0.36 -1.66
C ASP A 82 21.44 -0.22 -3.10
N GLY A 83 20.11 -0.33 -3.24
CA GLY A 83 19.43 -0.30 -4.55
C GLY A 83 19.66 -1.50 -5.47
N GLN A 84 20.50 -2.48 -5.10
CA GLN A 84 20.98 -3.53 -6.02
C GLN A 84 20.06 -4.75 -6.16
N LYS A 85 19.15 -5.01 -5.22
CA LYS A 85 18.16 -6.09 -5.34
C LYS A 85 16.77 -5.51 -5.37
N GLN A 86 16.37 -5.03 -6.53
CA GLN A 86 14.96 -4.92 -6.86
C GLN A 86 14.41 -6.35 -6.98
N ILE A 87 14.03 -6.97 -5.86
CA ILE A 87 13.27 -8.25 -5.85
C ILE A 87 12.05 -8.15 -6.77
N TRP A 88 11.53 -6.93 -6.92
CA TRP A 88 10.47 -6.51 -7.81
C TRP A 88 10.78 -6.69 -9.31
N ASN A 89 12.04 -6.59 -9.74
CA ASN A 89 12.45 -6.81 -11.14
C ASN A 89 12.68 -8.29 -11.48
N ARG A 90 12.52 -9.20 -10.52
CA ARG A 90 12.74 -10.64 -10.75
C ARG A 90 11.55 -11.30 -11.46
N SER A 91 10.36 -10.70 -11.38
CA SER A 91 9.15 -11.23 -12.02
C SER A 91 8.12 -10.11 -12.25
N LEU A 92 7.55 -10.04 -13.46
CA LEU A 92 6.45 -9.15 -13.78
C LEU A 92 5.26 -9.29 -12.82
N PHE A 93 4.99 -10.49 -12.33
CA PHE A 93 3.90 -10.71 -11.38
C PHE A 93 4.14 -10.02 -10.03
N ILE A 94 5.37 -10.08 -9.53
CA ILE A 94 5.76 -9.46 -8.25
C ILE A 94 5.76 -7.94 -8.39
N CYS A 95 6.26 -7.41 -9.52
CA CYS A 95 6.15 -6.00 -9.87
C CYS A 95 4.68 -5.53 -9.82
N LYS A 96 3.78 -6.18 -10.56
CA LYS A 96 2.35 -5.84 -10.60
C LYS A 96 1.68 -5.88 -9.23
N LEU A 97 1.96 -6.91 -8.43
CA LEU A 97 1.43 -7.01 -7.07
C LEU A 97 1.95 -5.89 -6.16
N SER A 98 3.23 -5.55 -6.27
CA SER A 98 3.83 -4.46 -5.51
C SER A 98 3.15 -3.12 -5.75
N GLN A 99 2.59 -2.94 -6.94
CA GLN A 99 1.87 -1.72 -7.29
C GLN A 99 0.43 -1.76 -6.78
N PHE A 100 -0.25 -2.90 -6.96
CA PHE A 100 -1.65 -3.04 -6.58
C PHE A 100 -1.88 -2.94 -5.07
N PHE A 101 -1.07 -3.64 -4.26
CA PHE A 101 -1.33 -3.78 -2.83
C PHE A 101 -1.29 -2.46 -2.04
N PRO A 102 -0.32 -1.55 -2.23
CA PRO A 102 -0.30 -0.28 -1.52
C PRO A 102 -1.58 0.55 -1.74
N PHE A 103 -2.04 0.68 -2.98
CA PHE A 103 -3.27 1.40 -3.29
C PHE A 103 -4.50 0.67 -2.77
N TYR A 104 -4.59 -0.63 -3.01
CA TYR A 104 -5.71 -1.44 -2.56
C TYR A 104 -5.89 -1.38 -1.03
N THR A 105 -4.80 -1.56 -0.28
CA THR A 105 -4.85 -1.54 1.19
C THR A 105 -5.17 -0.14 1.72
N LEU A 106 -4.57 0.92 1.16
CA LEU A 106 -4.84 2.29 1.59
C LEU A 106 -6.31 2.68 1.37
N HIS A 107 -6.87 2.40 0.19
CA HIS A 107 -8.29 2.65 -0.08
C HIS A 107 -9.20 1.80 0.81
N THR A 108 -8.83 0.56 1.07
CA THR A 108 -9.60 -0.34 1.92
C THR A 108 -9.61 0.10 3.37
N SER A 109 -8.48 0.53 3.93
CA SER A 109 -8.41 1.07 5.30
C SER A 109 -9.24 2.34 5.45
N ALA A 110 -9.14 3.27 4.48
CA ALA A 110 -9.96 4.48 4.48
C ALA A 110 -11.46 4.16 4.43
N MET A 111 -11.87 3.22 3.57
CA MET A 111 -13.26 2.78 3.52
C MET A 111 -13.70 2.15 4.84
N PHE A 112 -12.92 1.25 5.46
CA PHE A 112 -13.32 0.67 6.74
C PHE A 112 -13.45 1.69 7.87
N LEU A 113 -12.57 2.69 7.93
CA LEU A 113 -12.71 3.81 8.87
C LEU A 113 -14.05 4.55 8.68
N THR A 114 -14.39 4.92 7.44
CA THR A 114 -15.67 5.59 7.16
C THR A 114 -16.87 4.72 7.53
N PHE A 115 -16.82 3.41 7.27
CA PHE A 115 -17.90 2.49 7.63
C PHE A 115 -18.05 2.32 9.15
N VAL A 116 -16.95 2.36 9.91
CA VAL A 116 -17.00 2.35 11.39
C VAL A 116 -17.73 3.59 11.90
N GLU A 117 -17.42 4.77 11.36
CA GLU A 117 -18.07 6.02 11.74
C GLU A 117 -19.55 6.03 11.36
N LEU A 118 -19.87 5.59 10.13
CA LEU A 118 -21.25 5.47 9.64
C LEU A 118 -22.07 4.47 10.45
N ASP A 119 -21.51 3.31 10.81
CA ASP A 119 -22.16 2.30 11.65
C ASP A 119 -22.50 2.91 13.02
N ARG A 120 -21.57 3.63 13.66
CA ARG A 120 -21.83 4.33 14.93
C ARG A 120 -22.90 5.39 14.81
N ALA A 121 -22.85 6.22 13.76
CA ALA A 121 -23.86 7.27 13.53
C ALA A 121 -25.26 6.67 13.29
N CYS A 122 -25.34 5.61 12.49
CA CYS A 122 -26.60 4.91 12.21
C CYS A 122 -27.16 4.18 13.43
N LEU A 123 -26.30 3.59 14.25
CA LEU A 123 -26.66 3.01 15.53
C LEU A 123 -27.27 4.07 16.46
N LEU A 124 -26.75 5.30 16.52
CA LEU A 124 -27.33 6.33 17.39
C LEU A 124 -28.70 6.81 16.89
N ARG A 125 -28.85 6.99 15.57
CA ARG A 125 -30.04 7.63 14.99
C ARG A 125 -31.22 6.68 14.73
N SER A 126 -30.98 5.44 14.30
CA SER A 126 -32.02 4.58 13.74
C SER A 126 -32.21 3.26 14.49
N ARG A 127 -33.40 3.07 15.07
CA ARG A 127 -33.81 1.80 15.69
C ARG A 127 -33.93 0.66 14.68
N TRP A 128 -34.34 0.97 13.44
CA TRP A 128 -34.43 -0.01 12.37
C TRP A 128 -33.05 -0.57 12.00
N TYR A 129 -32.03 0.30 11.93
CA TYR A 129 -30.65 -0.10 11.65
C TYR A 129 -30.12 -1.08 12.70
N LYS A 130 -30.37 -0.79 14.00
CA LYS A 130 -29.97 -1.69 15.11
C LYS A 130 -30.53 -3.11 14.96
N ILE A 131 -31.79 -3.25 14.54
CA ILE A 131 -32.49 -4.54 14.53
C ILE A 131 -32.14 -5.35 13.26
N LYS A 132 -32.07 -4.68 12.11
CA LYS A 132 -31.85 -5.33 10.81
C LYS A 132 -30.38 -5.41 10.38
N ILE A 133 -29.63 -4.33 10.47
CA ILE A 133 -28.31 -4.19 9.82
C ILE A 133 -27.15 -4.38 10.78
N ALA A 134 -27.25 -3.93 12.03
CA ALA A 134 -26.17 -4.00 13.03
C ALA A 134 -25.85 -5.42 13.55
N ARG A 135 -26.17 -6.45 12.77
CA ARG A 135 -25.88 -7.85 13.08
C ARG A 135 -24.47 -8.20 12.61
N PRO A 136 -23.70 -8.98 13.39
CA PRO A 136 -22.32 -9.30 13.05
C PRO A 136 -22.17 -10.05 11.71
N ARG A 137 -23.13 -10.93 11.38
CA ARG A 137 -23.14 -11.64 10.09
C ARG A 137 -23.30 -10.69 8.90
N VAL A 138 -24.15 -9.67 9.04
CA VAL A 138 -24.38 -8.69 7.98
C VAL A 138 -23.16 -7.79 7.82
N ALA A 139 -22.56 -7.34 8.92
CA ALA A 139 -21.32 -6.56 8.89
C ALA A 139 -20.17 -7.32 8.19
N PHE A 140 -20.02 -8.63 8.44
CA PHE A 140 -19.05 -9.46 7.74
C PHE A 140 -19.30 -9.50 6.23
N ILE A 141 -20.56 -9.69 5.80
CA ILE A 141 -20.93 -9.69 4.37
C ILE A 141 -20.62 -8.33 3.75
N ILE A 142 -20.94 -7.22 4.43
CA ILE A 142 -20.62 -5.87 3.97
C ILE A 142 -19.10 -5.71 3.79
N CYS A 143 -18.30 -6.18 4.75
CA CYS A 143 -16.84 -6.13 4.62
C CYS A 143 -16.33 -6.88 3.38
N VAL A 144 -16.84 -8.10 3.15
CA VAL A 144 -16.46 -8.90 1.97
C VAL A 144 -16.87 -8.21 0.68
N ILE A 145 -18.06 -7.61 0.62
CA ILE A 145 -18.52 -6.86 -0.55
C ILE A 145 -17.62 -5.64 -0.81
N ILE A 146 -17.26 -4.87 0.22
CA ILE A 146 -16.35 -3.72 0.09
C ILE A 146 -15.00 -4.18 -0.45
N LEU A 147 -14.43 -5.27 0.10
CA LEU A 147 -13.16 -5.82 -0.36
C LEU A 147 -13.20 -6.21 -1.84
N LEU A 148 -14.30 -6.81 -2.30
CA LEU A 148 -14.48 -7.21 -3.70
C LEU A 148 -14.67 -5.99 -4.62
N ILE A 149 -15.48 -5.01 -4.22
CA ILE A 149 -15.69 -3.78 -5.00
C ILE A 149 -14.36 -3.05 -5.16
N LEU A 150 -13.61 -2.87 -4.08
CA LEU A 150 -12.31 -2.21 -4.12
C LEU A 150 -11.28 -3.02 -4.90
N PHE A 151 -11.37 -4.36 -4.89
CA PHE A 151 -10.49 -5.20 -5.70
C PHE A 151 -10.75 -4.98 -7.19
N ILE A 152 -12.02 -4.87 -7.61
CA ILE A 152 -12.39 -4.57 -8.99
C ILE A 152 -11.95 -3.15 -9.37
N VAL A 153 -12.24 -2.17 -8.52
CA VAL A 153 -11.89 -0.77 -8.77
C VAL A 153 -10.38 -0.56 -8.85
N ASN A 154 -9.59 -1.21 -8.01
CA ASN A 154 -8.13 -1.12 -8.08
C ASN A 154 -7.53 -2.11 -9.10
N GLY A 155 -8.34 -3.01 -9.64
CA GLY A 155 -7.91 -4.07 -10.55
C GLY A 155 -7.26 -3.55 -11.83
N PHE A 156 -7.61 -2.34 -12.28
CA PHE A 156 -6.95 -1.72 -13.45
C PHE A 156 -5.44 -1.53 -13.24
N LEU A 157 -4.96 -1.42 -11.99
CA LEU A 157 -3.54 -1.29 -11.68
C LEU A 157 -2.76 -2.55 -12.03
N PHE A 158 -3.38 -3.74 -12.04
CA PHE A 158 -2.75 -4.98 -12.52
C PHE A 158 -2.43 -4.96 -14.03
N ALA A 159 -3.10 -4.09 -14.80
CA ALA A 159 -2.82 -3.93 -16.21
C ALA A 159 -1.57 -3.08 -16.49
N LEU A 160 -1.04 -2.38 -15.47
CA LEU A 160 0.18 -1.61 -15.58
C LEU A 160 1.42 -2.50 -15.45
N GLY A 161 2.51 -2.12 -16.12
CA GLY A 161 3.77 -2.84 -16.11
C GLY A 161 3.94 -3.84 -17.26
N PHE A 162 5.11 -3.80 -17.88
CA PHE A 162 5.52 -4.66 -18.99
C PHE A 162 6.99 -5.06 -18.84
N GLU A 163 7.33 -6.16 -19.51
CA GLU A 163 8.71 -6.61 -19.67
C GLU A 163 9.26 -6.05 -20.98
N TYR A 164 10.51 -5.59 -20.96
CA TYR A 164 11.23 -5.15 -22.15
C TYR A 164 12.63 -5.76 -22.17
N SER A 165 13.15 -6.01 -23.37
CA SER A 165 14.49 -6.57 -23.56
C SER A 165 15.42 -5.49 -24.07
N THR A 166 16.52 -5.24 -23.36
CA THR A 166 17.59 -4.36 -23.83
C THR A 166 18.73 -5.19 -24.40
N TYR A 167 19.23 -4.75 -25.56
CA TYR A 167 20.43 -5.32 -26.17
C TYR A 167 21.63 -4.50 -25.72
N ASP A 168 22.50 -5.09 -24.93
CA ASP A 168 23.75 -4.45 -24.54
C ASP A 168 24.81 -4.70 -25.62
N ASN A 169 25.15 -3.63 -26.35
CA ASN A 169 26.12 -3.66 -27.45
C ASN A 169 27.54 -4.01 -26.99
N SER A 170 27.84 -3.85 -25.68
CA SER A 170 29.17 -4.10 -25.13
C SER A 170 29.40 -5.55 -24.69
N THR A 171 28.35 -6.24 -24.25
CA THR A 171 28.42 -7.63 -23.78
C THR A 171 27.82 -8.64 -24.77
N GLY A 172 27.02 -8.18 -25.74
CA GLY A 172 26.31 -9.06 -26.68
C GLY A 172 25.20 -9.89 -26.03
N ILE A 173 24.82 -9.56 -24.79
CA ILE A 173 23.83 -10.29 -23.99
C ILE A 173 22.50 -9.53 -24.04
N ILE A 174 21.40 -10.26 -24.19
CA ILE A 174 20.04 -9.74 -24.07
C ILE A 174 19.68 -9.74 -22.59
N GLN A 175 19.46 -8.56 -22.00
CA GLN A 175 18.98 -8.42 -20.62
C GLN A 175 17.48 -8.14 -20.62
N THR A 176 16.71 -8.93 -19.89
CA THR A 176 15.27 -8.73 -19.70
C THR A 176 15.03 -7.94 -18.42
N SER A 177 14.51 -6.73 -18.56
CA SER A 177 14.19 -5.81 -17.46
C SER A 177 12.67 -5.61 -17.37
N VAL A 178 12.20 -5.31 -16.17
CA VAL A 178 10.76 -5.09 -15.90
C VAL A 178 10.55 -3.61 -15.61
N ALA A 179 9.61 -2.96 -16.33
CA ALA A 179 9.20 -1.60 -16.03
C ALA A 179 7.96 -1.63 -15.13
N CYS A 180 8.10 -1.22 -13.87
CA CYS A 180 6.98 -0.97 -12.98
C CYS A 180 6.49 0.48 -13.18
N TYR A 181 5.18 0.71 -13.05
CA TYR A 181 4.52 2.02 -13.17
C TYR A 181 4.59 2.69 -14.53
N TYR A 182 4.74 1.89 -15.59
CA TYR A 182 4.79 2.42 -16.95
C TYR A 182 3.71 1.75 -17.81
N SER A 183 3.05 2.58 -18.62
CA SER A 183 2.15 2.20 -19.69
C SER A 183 2.77 2.59 -21.03
N LEU A 184 2.37 1.91 -22.11
CA LEU A 184 2.76 2.30 -23.48
C LEU A 184 2.12 3.64 -23.90
N ASN A 185 1.06 4.09 -23.21
CA ASN A 185 0.42 5.36 -23.47
C ASN A 185 1.09 6.50 -22.65
N ILE A 186 1.71 7.44 -23.36
CA ILE A 186 2.42 8.60 -22.79
C ILE A 186 1.50 9.52 -21.98
N GLU A 187 0.26 9.76 -22.42
CA GLU A 187 -0.68 10.62 -21.67
C GLU A 187 -1.03 9.99 -20.32
N LEU A 188 -1.19 8.66 -20.30
CA LEU A 188 -1.50 7.91 -19.09
C LEU A 188 -0.31 7.95 -18.11
N ASN A 189 0.92 7.85 -18.61
CA ASN A 189 2.11 8.00 -17.77
C ASN A 189 2.22 9.41 -17.18
N ASN A 190 1.91 10.45 -17.95
CA ASN A 190 1.90 11.82 -17.46
C ASN A 190 0.84 12.04 -16.37
N PHE A 191 -0.37 11.48 -16.56
CA PHE A 191 -1.40 11.50 -15.53
C PHE A 191 -0.91 10.85 -14.24
N PHE A 192 -0.32 9.64 -14.32
CA PHE A 192 0.20 8.96 -13.14
C PHE A 192 1.39 9.70 -12.50
N ALA A 193 2.26 10.32 -13.29
CA ALA A 193 3.38 11.10 -12.78
C ALA A 193 2.95 12.38 -12.06
N VAL A 194 1.80 12.97 -12.44
CA VAL A 194 1.24 14.16 -11.78
C VAL A 194 0.46 13.77 -10.52
N GLU A 195 -0.47 12.82 -10.65
CA GLU A 195 -1.37 12.43 -9.55
C GLU A 195 -0.65 11.60 -8.47
N TYR A 196 0.33 10.79 -8.89
CA TYR A 196 1.13 9.91 -8.02
C TYR A 196 2.62 10.23 -8.13
N ALA A 197 2.95 11.52 -8.05
CA ALA A 197 4.33 12.00 -8.15
C ALA A 197 5.32 11.35 -7.16
N TRP A 198 4.83 10.86 -6.02
CA TRP A 198 5.62 10.14 -5.01
C TRP A 198 5.97 8.69 -5.40
N VAL A 199 5.30 8.13 -6.41
CA VAL A 199 5.57 6.80 -6.99
C VAL A 199 6.56 6.90 -8.15
N SER A 200 6.46 7.96 -8.94
CA SER A 200 7.38 8.27 -10.04
C SER A 200 8.70 8.81 -9.46
N ILE A 201 9.53 7.92 -8.91
CA ILE A 201 10.95 8.25 -8.77
C ILE A 201 11.47 8.38 -10.20
N LYS A 202 11.63 9.63 -10.66
CA LYS A 202 12.33 9.91 -11.92
C LYS A 202 13.72 9.31 -11.78
N GLU A 203 13.99 8.23 -12.51
CA GLU A 203 15.35 7.95 -12.91
C GLU A 203 15.79 9.16 -13.75
N ASN A 204 16.57 10.04 -13.12
CA ASN A 204 17.24 11.13 -13.82
C ASN A 204 18.23 10.49 -14.79
N THR A 205 17.80 10.35 -16.05
CA THR A 205 18.72 10.38 -17.20
C THR A 205 19.45 11.71 -17.24
#